data_AF-A0A6B2YUQ9-F1
#
_entry.id   AF-A0A6B2YUQ9-F1
#
_cell.length_a   1.000
_cell.length_b   1.000
_cell.length_c   1.000
_cell.angle_alpha   90.00
_cell.angle_beta   90.00
_cell.angle_gamma   90.00
#
_symmetry.space_group_name_H-M   'P 1'
#
loop_
_entity.id
_entity.type
_entity.pdbx_description
1 polymer ?
#
loop_
_entity_poly.entity_id
_entity_poly.type
_entity_poly.pdbx_seq_one_letter_code
_entity_poly.pdbx_strand_id
1 'polypeptide(L)'
;GLLEKLKESKDAATAESLIGQFGVGFYSAFMVADKVTLRTRRAGTDSGTQWESDGEGTYDIQAVDGLPTGTSVTLHLKPADSEDGL
;
A
#
# COMPACT_ATOMS: atom_id res chain seq x y z
N GLY A 1 -7.81 -3.61 22.91
CA GLY A 1 -6.50 -3.46 22.22
C GLY A 1 -6.64 -3.49 20.70
N LEU A 2 -5.57 -3.29 19.91
CA LEU A 2 -5.65 -3.31 18.42
C LEU A 2 -6.31 -4.60 17.88
N LEU A 3 -5.99 -5.74 18.52
CA LEU A 3 -6.56 -7.07 18.21
C LEU A 3 -8.04 -7.23 18.54
N GLU A 4 -8.59 -6.36 19.40
CA GLU A 4 -9.99 -6.36 19.82
C GLU A 4 -10.83 -5.53 18.84
N LYS A 5 -10.30 -4.38 18.43
CA LYS A 5 -10.90 -3.53 17.39
C LYS A 5 -10.98 -4.21 16.02
N LEU A 6 -10.04 -5.12 15.72
CA LEU A 6 -10.06 -5.93 14.49
C LEU A 6 -11.13 -7.04 14.49
N LYS A 7 -11.65 -7.44 15.65
CA LYS A 7 -12.71 -8.46 15.76
C LYS A 7 -14.12 -7.88 15.64
N GLU A 8 -14.28 -6.59 15.92
CA GLU A 8 -15.55 -5.88 15.85
C GLU A 8 -15.86 -5.31 14.45
N SER A 9 -14.95 -5.45 13.49
CA SER A 9 -15.07 -4.83 12.16
C SER A 9 -16.06 -5.55 11.23
N LYS A 10 -17.35 -5.19 11.33
CA LYS A 10 -18.36 -5.40 10.28
C LYS A 10 -19.03 -4.11 9.79
N ASP A 11 -18.62 -2.94 10.29
CA ASP A 11 -19.20 -1.65 9.93
C ASP A 11 -18.29 -0.83 9.00
N ALA A 12 -18.89 -0.23 7.96
CA ALA A 12 -18.22 0.62 6.97
C ALA A 12 -17.52 1.84 7.61
N ALA A 13 -18.07 2.35 8.73
CA ALA A 13 -17.47 3.44 9.49
C ALA A 13 -16.10 3.08 10.11
N THR A 14 -15.86 1.80 10.41
CA THR A 14 -14.56 1.34 10.93
C THR A 14 -13.51 1.26 9.81
N ALA A 15 -13.92 0.94 8.58
CA ALA A 15 -13.06 0.97 7.40
C ALA A 15 -12.57 2.40 7.09
N GLU A 16 -13.45 3.40 7.21
CA GLU A 16 -13.10 4.82 7.12
C GLU A 16 -12.11 5.25 8.23
N SER A 17 -12.29 4.75 9.45
CA SER A 17 -11.35 5.02 10.56
C SER A 17 -9.96 4.39 10.36
N LEU A 18 -9.89 3.25 9.67
CA LEU A 18 -8.63 2.60 9.29
C LEU A 18 -7.93 3.36 8.16
N ILE A 19 -8.69 3.92 7.21
CA ILE A 19 -8.16 4.90 6.24
C ILE A 19 -7.66 6.16 6.97
N GLY A 20 -8.26 6.57 8.09
CA GLY A 20 -7.74 7.66 8.92
C GLY A 20 -6.37 7.40 9.56
N GLN A 21 -5.98 6.12 9.76
CA GLN A 21 -4.66 5.74 10.30
C GLN A 21 -3.65 5.29 9.23
N PHE A 22 -4.10 4.86 8.04
CA PHE A 22 -3.25 4.36 6.95
C PHE A 22 -3.32 5.18 5.64
N GLY A 23 -4.34 6.01 5.47
CA GLY A 23 -4.71 6.64 4.19
C GLY A 23 -3.90 7.87 3.86
N VAL A 24 -3.47 8.67 4.84
CA VAL A 24 -2.64 9.86 4.58
C VAL A 24 -1.24 9.46 4.09
N GLY A 25 -0.66 8.39 4.66
CA GLY A 25 0.68 7.91 4.30
C GLY A 25 0.77 7.17 2.97
N PHE A 26 -0.33 6.59 2.50
CA PHE A 26 -0.35 5.88 1.23
C PHE A 26 -0.45 6.85 0.05
N TYR A 27 -1.37 7.81 0.12
CA TYR A 27 -1.48 8.84 -0.93
C TYR A 27 -0.28 9.81 -0.92
N SER A 28 0.40 9.99 0.22
CA SER A 28 1.62 10.80 0.25
C SER A 28 2.76 10.22 -0.61
N ALA A 29 2.77 8.91 -0.88
CA ALA A 29 3.76 8.30 -1.77
C ALA A 29 3.66 8.85 -3.20
N PHE A 30 2.44 9.11 -3.69
CA PHE A 30 2.20 9.67 -5.03
C PHE A 30 2.54 11.16 -5.15
N MET A 31 2.89 11.84 -4.05
CA MET A 31 3.48 13.18 -4.15
C MET A 31 4.84 13.12 -4.85
N VAL A 32 5.64 12.09 -4.57
CA VAL A 32 7.02 11.94 -5.06
C VAL A 32 7.21 10.80 -6.07
N ALA A 33 6.24 9.89 -6.18
CA ALA A 33 6.28 8.74 -7.07
C ALA A 33 5.21 8.85 -8.16
N ASP A 34 5.50 8.35 -9.36
CA ASP A 34 4.52 8.14 -10.43
C ASP A 34 3.89 6.75 -10.37
N LYS A 35 4.53 5.81 -9.67
CA LYS A 35 4.03 4.46 -9.46
C LYS A 35 4.43 3.93 -8.10
N VAL A 36 3.55 3.18 -7.47
CA VAL A 36 3.83 2.47 -6.21
C VAL A 36 3.56 0.99 -6.40
N THR A 37 4.54 0.16 -6.06
CA THR A 37 4.41 -1.31 -6.04
C THR A 37 4.51 -1.80 -4.60
N LEU A 38 3.49 -2.51 -4.13
CA LEU A 38 3.48 -3.17 -2.83
C LEU A 38 3.54 -4.69 -3.03
N ARG A 39 4.47 -5.34 -2.36
CA ARG A 39 4.60 -6.81 -2.35
C ARG A 39 4.50 -7.29 -0.91
N THR A 40 3.54 -8.14 -0.61
CA THR A 40 3.29 -8.62 0.74
C THR A 40 3.04 -10.11 0.80
N ARG A 41 3.52 -10.75 1.85
CA ARG A 41 3.19 -12.13 2.20
C ARG A 41 2.94 -12.23 3.70
N ARG A 42 1.77 -12.72 4.05
CA ARG A 42 1.39 -12.96 5.45
C ARG A 42 2.29 -14.06 6.05
N ALA A 43 2.61 -13.91 7.33
CA ALA A 43 3.33 -14.95 8.07
C ALA A 43 2.50 -16.24 8.15
N GLY A 44 3.14 -17.38 7.86
CA GLY A 44 2.49 -18.69 7.87
C GLY A 44 1.70 -19.02 6.60
N THR A 45 1.82 -18.23 5.53
CA THR A 45 1.25 -18.51 4.21
C THR A 45 2.33 -18.51 3.14
N ASP A 46 2.19 -19.37 2.14
CA ASP A 46 3.13 -19.42 1.01
C ASP A 46 2.75 -18.47 -0.12
N SER A 47 1.47 -18.09 -0.20
CA SER A 47 0.94 -17.18 -1.22
C SER A 47 1.27 -15.72 -0.90
N GLY A 48 1.97 -15.06 -1.81
CA GLY A 48 2.18 -13.62 -1.79
C GLY A 48 1.21 -12.86 -2.69
N THR A 49 1.13 -11.55 -2.48
CA THR A 49 0.31 -10.64 -3.28
C THR A 49 1.15 -9.44 -3.68
N GLN A 50 1.01 -9.04 -4.95
CA GLN A 50 1.50 -7.75 -5.44
C GLN A 50 0.30 -6.86 -5.76
N TRP A 51 0.40 -5.63 -5.32
CA TRP A 51 -0.49 -4.52 -5.66
C TRP A 51 0.35 -3.45 -6.38
N GLU A 52 -0.19 -2.86 -7.44
CA GLU A 52 0.46 -1.77 -8.17
C GLU A 52 -0.57 -0.70 -8.58
N SER A 53 -0.18 0.58 -8.52
CA SER A 53 -0.98 1.70 -9.02
C SER A 53 -0.09 2.87 -9.41
N ASP A 54 -0.58 3.67 -10.36
CA ASP A 54 -0.06 4.97 -10.79
C ASP A 54 -0.67 6.15 -10.01
N GLY A 55 -1.66 5.90 -9.15
CA GLY A 55 -2.34 6.94 -8.39
C GLY A 55 -3.50 7.59 -9.14
N GLU A 56 -3.86 7.14 -10.34
CA GLU A 56 -4.96 7.68 -11.16
C GLU A 56 -6.34 7.09 -10.81
N GLY A 57 -6.44 6.43 -9.66
CA GLY A 57 -7.71 5.87 -9.14
C GLY A 57 -7.99 4.42 -9.54
N THR A 58 -7.07 3.78 -10.27
CA THR A 58 -7.12 2.34 -10.54
C THR A 58 -5.86 1.64 -10.03
N TYR A 59 -5.92 0.31 -9.88
CA TYR A 59 -4.81 -0.50 -9.42
C TYR A 59 -4.93 -1.94 -9.92
N ASP A 60 -3.80 -2.63 -9.99
CA ASP A 60 -3.71 -4.05 -10.32
C ASP A 60 -3.35 -4.87 -9.08
N ILE A 61 -3.96 -6.06 -8.97
CA ILE A 61 -3.62 -7.07 -7.96
C ILE A 61 -3.31 -8.39 -8.64
N GLN A 62 -2.19 -9.01 -8.25
CA GLN A 62 -1.80 -10.33 -8.73
C GLN A 62 -1.17 -11.18 -7.63
N ALA A 63 -1.30 -12.51 -7.76
CA ALA A 63 -0.60 -13.46 -6.90
C ALA A 63 0.88 -13.51 -7.27
N VAL A 64 1.76 -13.60 -6.25
CA VAL A 64 3.20 -13.70 -6.45
C VAL A 64 3.77 -14.73 -5.48
N ASP A 65 4.43 -15.75 -6.02
CA ASP A 65 5.07 -16.78 -5.22
C ASP A 65 6.49 -16.38 -4.78
N GLY A 66 7.00 -17.05 -3.76
CA GLY A 66 8.41 -16.91 -3.33
C GLY A 66 8.76 -15.58 -2.63
N LEU A 67 7.77 -14.78 -2.22
CA LEU A 67 8.02 -13.58 -1.43
C LEU A 67 8.54 -13.93 -0.02
N PRO A 68 9.42 -13.12 0.59
CA PRO A 68 9.70 -13.21 2.02
C PRO A 68 8.47 -12.83 2.85
N THR A 69 8.41 -13.27 4.12
CA THR A 69 7.36 -12.83 5.05
C THR A 69 7.47 -11.33 5.30
N GLY A 70 6.35 -10.62 5.27
CA GLY A 70 6.29 -9.18 5.52
C GLY A 70 5.79 -8.41 4.31
N THR A 71 6.07 -7.10 4.29
CA THR A 71 5.63 -6.18 3.24
C THR A 71 6.81 -5.34 2.77
N SER A 72 6.97 -5.22 1.47
CA SER A 72 7.87 -4.29 0.80
C SER A 72 7.03 -3.27 0.01
N VAL A 73 7.41 -2.00 0.11
CA VAL A 73 6.82 -0.90 -0.65
C VAL A 73 7.92 -0.28 -1.49
N THR A 74 7.74 -0.27 -2.81
CA THR A 74 8.66 0.30 -3.78
C THR A 74 8.02 1.53 -4.41
N LEU A 75 8.70 2.68 -4.33
CA LEU A 75 8.29 3.93 -4.95
C LEU A 75 9.10 4.12 -6.22
N HIS A 76 8.42 4.23 -7.35
CA HIS A 76 9.04 4.65 -8.61
C HIS A 76 8.96 6.17 -8.64
N LEU A 77 10.09 6.82 -8.36
CA LEU A 77 10.13 8.28 -8.19
C LEU A 77 9.83 8.97 -9.51
N LYS A 78 9.10 10.08 -9.43
CA LYS A 78 8.91 11.00 -10.54
C LYS A 78 10.29 11.46 -11.08
N PRO A 79 10.38 11.81 -12.37
CA PRO A 79 11.56 12.48 -12.90
C PRO A 79 11.93 13.70 -12.05
N ALA A 80 13.23 13.97 -11.92
CA ALA A 80 13.73 15.16 -11.27
C ALA A 80 13.22 16.42 -11.99
N ASP A 81 12.56 17.33 -11.27
CA ASP A 81 12.15 18.61 -11.82
C ASP A 81 13.38 19.49 -12.02
N SER A 82 13.79 19.60 -13.28
CA SER A 82 15.03 20.29 -13.68
C SER A 82 14.96 21.81 -13.48
N GLU A 83 13.76 22.37 -13.26
CA GLU A 83 13.53 23.82 -13.13
C GLU A 83 13.50 24.31 -11.67
N ASP A 84 13.26 23.44 -10.68
CA ASP A 84 13.16 23.82 -9.26
C ASP A 84 14.23 23.18 -8.34
N GLY A 85 15.22 22.47 -8.91
CA GLY A 85 16.44 22.10 -8.18
C GLY A 85 16.27 21.04 -7.10
N LEU A 86 15.57 19.94 -7.41
CA LEU A 86 15.75 18.65 -6.76
C LEU A 86 16.28 17.62 -7.75
#